data_AF-A0AB39M2Z3-F1
#
_entry.id   AF-A0AB39M2Z3-F1
#
_cell.length_a   1.000
_cell.length_b   1.000
_cell.length_c   1.000
_cell.angle_alpha   90.00
_cell.angle_beta   90.00
_cell.angle_gamma   90.00
#
_symmetry.space_group_name_H-M   'P 1'
#
loop_
_entity.id
_entity.type
_entity.pdbx_description
1 polymer ?
#
loop_
_entity_poly.entity_id
_entity_poly.type
_entity_poly.pdbx_seq_one_letter_code
_entity_poly.pdbx_strand_id
1 'polypeptide(L)'
;MDSTFRYELRVPAAANADEGWAEPARKGEMTTWAGTAHDLGRLVLKRWHEEAEEKYRGLPAYVEVHSEDGRHAEINESTPATGPTLALECAIEDAQAADFAHDVKRQELAEAMRDAREFDGLSDRNIEHRVRFVLNPNEARSILGDGKG
;
A
#
# COMPACT_ATOMS: atom_id res chain seq x y z
N MET A 1 -6.78 15.32 0.78
CA MET A 1 -7.30 14.23 1.63
C MET A 1 -6.15 13.88 2.54
N ASP A 2 -6.38 13.86 3.85
CA ASP A 2 -5.37 13.38 4.78
C ASP A 2 -5.45 11.86 4.78
N SER A 3 -4.39 11.19 4.35
CA SER A 3 -4.35 9.73 4.24
C SER A 3 -3.96 9.12 5.59
N THR A 4 -4.66 8.07 6.02
CA THR A 4 -4.30 7.33 7.23
C THR A 4 -3.09 6.45 6.94
N PHE A 5 -2.07 6.53 7.80
CA PHE A 5 -0.90 5.66 7.76
C PHE A 5 -0.91 4.69 8.94
N ARG A 6 -0.60 3.43 8.67
CA ARG A 6 -0.34 2.39 9.68
C ARG A 6 1.13 2.01 9.63
N TYR A 7 1.72 1.75 10.78
CA TYR A 7 3.11 1.32 10.86
C TYR A 7 3.31 0.15 11.81
N GLU A 8 4.33 -0.66 11.50
CA GLU A 8 4.82 -1.74 12.33
C GLU A 8 6.33 -1.60 12.50
N LEU A 9 6.80 -1.56 13.74
CA LEU A 9 8.21 -1.62 14.08
C LEU A 9 8.56 -3.05 14.50
N ARG A 10 9.63 -3.57 13.94
CA ARG A 10 10.07 -4.95 14.12
C ARG A 10 11.56 -5.00 14.47
N VAL A 11 11.91 -5.96 15.33
CA VAL A 11 13.27 -6.22 15.83
C VAL A 11 13.59 -7.73 15.70
N PRO A 12 14.86 -8.16 15.76
CA PRO A 12 15.22 -9.57 15.65
C PRO A 12 14.47 -10.47 16.63
N ALA A 13 13.96 -11.60 16.11
CA ALA A 13 13.16 -12.56 16.87
C ALA A 13 13.84 -13.10 18.14
N ALA A 14 15.18 -13.13 18.19
CA ALA A 14 15.93 -13.56 19.37
C ALA A 14 15.67 -12.66 20.60
N ALA A 15 15.27 -11.40 20.40
CA ALA A 15 14.89 -10.49 21.47
C ALA A 15 13.39 -10.51 21.80
N ASN A 16 12.57 -11.09 20.92
CA ASN A 16 11.12 -11.28 21.07
C ASN A 16 10.76 -12.75 21.37
N ALA A 17 11.75 -13.59 21.73
CA ALA A 17 11.56 -15.04 21.82
C ALA A 17 10.47 -15.43 22.86
N ASP A 18 10.26 -14.60 23.88
CA ASP A 18 9.24 -14.79 24.91
C ASP A 18 7.83 -14.30 24.48
N GLU A 19 7.73 -13.46 23.44
CA GLU A 19 6.48 -12.89 22.90
C GLU A 19 5.99 -13.65 21.65
N GLY A 20 6.76 -14.61 21.16
CA GLY A 20 6.50 -15.36 19.94
C GLY A 20 7.23 -14.76 18.73
N TRP A 21 7.56 -15.63 17.77
CA TRP A 21 8.49 -15.34 16.66
C TRP A 21 8.08 -14.23 15.67
N ALA A 22 6.92 -13.57 15.82
CA ALA A 22 6.31 -12.83 14.72
C ALA A 22 5.59 -11.52 15.09
N GLU A 23 5.46 -11.14 16.35
CA GLU A 23 4.76 -9.88 16.68
C GLU A 23 5.68 -8.65 16.55
N PRO A 24 5.18 -7.55 15.95
CA PRO A 24 5.93 -6.31 15.88
C PRO A 24 6.15 -5.75 17.28
N ALA A 25 7.37 -5.28 17.57
CA ALA A 25 7.70 -4.66 18.85
C ALA A 25 6.91 -3.37 19.12
N ARG A 26 6.40 -2.71 18.07
CA ARG A 26 5.43 -1.62 18.19
C ARG A 26 4.56 -1.55 16.94
N LYS A 27 3.29 -1.18 17.10
CA LYS A 27 2.39 -0.83 16.00
C LYS A 27 1.66 0.47 16.29
N GLY A 28 1.22 1.16 15.25
CA GLY A 28 0.40 2.35 15.43
C GLY A 28 -0.25 2.82 14.14
N GLU A 29 -1.11 3.81 14.31
CA GLU A 29 -1.82 4.48 13.22
C GLU A 29 -1.66 5.99 13.39
N MET A 30 -1.56 6.70 12.28
CA MET A 30 -1.47 8.15 12.25
C MET A 30 -2.33 8.72 11.13
N THR A 31 -3.37 9.46 11.52
CA THR A 31 -4.41 9.98 10.63
C THR A 31 -4.15 11.43 10.19
N THR A 32 -3.22 12.13 10.84
CA THR A 32 -2.91 13.55 10.59
C THR A 32 -1.52 13.76 9.99
N TRP A 33 -0.92 12.70 9.42
CA TRP A 33 0.41 12.80 8.83
C TRP A 33 0.34 13.47 7.45
N ALA A 34 1.10 14.55 7.28
CA ALA A 34 1.18 15.30 6.03
C ALA A 34 2.47 15.01 5.23
N GLY A 35 3.35 14.13 5.73
CA GLY A 35 4.60 13.75 5.08
C GLY A 35 4.47 12.45 4.29
N THR A 36 5.62 11.91 3.89
CA THR A 36 5.72 10.63 3.16
C THR A 36 5.68 9.42 4.11
N ALA A 37 5.41 8.23 3.58
CA ALA A 37 5.54 6.97 4.32
C ALA A 37 6.98 6.78 4.84
N HIS A 38 7.97 7.11 4.00
CA HIS A 38 9.38 7.07 4.40
C HIS A 38 9.68 8.01 5.57
N ASP A 39 9.20 9.26 5.54
CA ASP A 39 9.42 10.22 6.63
C ASP A 39 8.77 9.74 7.94
N LEU A 40 7.58 9.13 7.86
CA LEU A 40 6.94 8.54 9.03
C LEU A 40 7.77 7.41 9.61
N GLY A 41 8.24 6.50 8.76
CA GLY A 41 9.06 5.37 9.18
C GLY A 41 10.35 5.83 9.89
N ARG A 42 11.02 6.85 9.34
CA ARG A 42 12.20 7.46 9.97
C ARG A 42 11.88 8.12 11.31
N LEU A 43 10.76 8.82 11.42
CA LEU A 43 10.32 9.43 12.67
C LEU A 43 10.07 8.37 13.75
N VAL A 44 9.37 7.29 13.39
CA VAL A 44 9.09 6.17 14.31
C VAL A 44 10.39 5.50 14.74
N LEU A 45 11.29 5.21 13.79
CA LEU A 45 12.57 4.56 14.06
C LEU A 45 13.49 5.44 14.91
N LYS A 46 13.51 6.76 14.66
CA LYS A 46 14.25 7.72 15.49
C LYS A 46 13.75 7.71 16.93
N ARG A 47 12.43 7.81 17.14
CA ARG A 47 11.82 7.75 18.48
C ARG A 47 12.12 6.41 19.16
N TRP A 48 12.10 5.31 18.41
CA TRP A 48 12.48 4.01 18.93
C TRP A 48 13.92 3.99 19.44
N HIS A 49 14.89 4.51 18.68
CA HIS A 49 16.28 4.57 19.14
C HIS A 49 16.46 5.40 20.42
N GLU A 50 15.59 6.36 20.68
CA GLU A 50 15.60 7.21 21.88
C GLU A 50 14.88 6.55 23.08
N GLU A 51 13.80 5.81 22.83
CA GLU A 51 12.84 5.35 23.85
C GLU A 51 12.82 3.83 24.07
N ALA A 52 13.56 3.04 23.28
CA ALA A 52 13.49 1.59 23.31
C ALA A 52 13.73 1.00 24.71
N GLU A 53 12.89 0.02 25.04
CA GLU A 53 13.06 -0.82 26.24
C GLU A 53 14.46 -1.43 26.28
N GLU A 54 14.99 -1.63 27.48
CA GLU A 54 16.37 -2.09 27.68
C GLU A 54 16.69 -3.39 26.91
N LYS A 55 15.73 -4.31 26.81
CA LYS A 55 15.86 -5.56 26.05
C LYS A 55 16.08 -5.37 24.54
N TYR A 56 15.69 -4.23 23.98
CA TYR A 56 15.78 -3.94 22.55
C TYR A 56 16.89 -2.95 22.18
N ARG A 57 17.55 -2.34 23.16
CA ARG A 57 18.57 -1.32 22.89
C ARG A 57 19.75 -1.89 22.11
N GLY A 58 20.18 -1.16 21.09
CA GLY A 58 21.31 -1.54 20.24
C GLY A 58 21.03 -2.68 19.26
N LEU A 59 19.80 -3.23 19.25
CA LEU A 59 19.39 -4.18 18.23
C LEU A 59 19.01 -3.44 16.95
N PRO A 60 19.25 -4.04 15.77
CA PRO A 60 18.71 -3.50 14.54
C PRO A 60 17.18 -3.51 14.61
N ALA A 61 16.56 -2.44 14.09
CA ALA A 61 15.12 -2.32 14.00
C ALA A 61 14.75 -1.87 12.60
N TYR A 62 13.56 -2.26 12.14
CA TYR A 62 12.97 -1.76 10.92
C TYR A 62 11.53 -1.33 11.16
N VAL A 63 11.07 -0.38 10.36
CA VAL A 63 9.70 0.11 10.36
C VAL A 63 9.13 -0.09 8.97
N GLU A 64 7.99 -0.76 8.92
CA GLU A 64 7.16 -0.85 7.74
C GLU A 64 5.99 0.12 7.89
N VAL A 65 5.72 0.89 6.84
CA VAL A 65 4.63 1.89 6.81
C VAL A 65 3.75 1.65 5.59
N HIS A 66 2.44 1.65 5.81
CA HIS A 66 1.41 1.51 4.79
C HIS A 66 0.40 2.64 4.88
N SER A 67 -0.11 3.14 3.77
CA SER A 67 -1.26 4.05 3.74
C SER A 67 -2.49 3.41 3.10
N GLU A 68 -3.66 3.97 3.41
CA GLU A 68 -4.93 3.51 2.81
C GLU A 68 -5.05 3.79 1.32
N ASP A 69 -4.23 4.69 0.78
CA ASP A 69 -4.14 5.00 -0.65
C ASP A 69 -2.99 4.29 -1.36
N GLY A 70 -2.39 3.27 -0.73
CA GLY A 70 -1.49 2.32 -1.39
C GLY A 70 0.00 2.67 -1.32
N ARG A 71 0.41 3.73 -0.62
CA ARG A 71 1.84 4.02 -0.39
C ARG A 71 2.42 3.03 0.61
N HIS A 72 3.63 2.57 0.34
CA HIS A 72 4.34 1.60 1.15
C HIS A 72 5.83 1.90 1.22
N ALA A 73 6.40 1.81 2.43
CA ALA A 73 7.83 1.99 2.65
C ALA A 73 8.35 1.06 3.76
N GLU A 74 9.55 0.54 3.55
CA GLU A 74 10.33 -0.18 4.55
C GLU A 74 11.59 0.62 4.91
N ILE A 75 11.75 0.96 6.19
CA ILE A 75 12.78 1.86 6.69
C ILE A 75 13.64 1.11 7.72
N ASN A 76 14.95 1.08 7.51
CA ASN A 76 15.92 0.52 8.46
C ASN A 76 16.96 1.56 8.96
N GLU A 77 16.85 2.81 8.52
CA GLU A 77 17.72 3.92 8.92
C GLU A 77 16.88 5.13 9.35
N SER A 78 17.20 5.71 10.53
CA SER A 78 16.46 6.86 11.07
C SER A 78 16.89 8.22 10.51
N THR A 79 17.96 8.25 9.71
CA THR A 79 18.51 9.48 9.13
C THR A 79 17.54 10.07 8.12
N PRO A 80 17.15 11.36 8.25
CA PRO A 80 16.32 12.03 7.26
C PRO A 80 16.96 12.02 5.86
N ALA A 81 16.18 11.65 4.84
CA ALA A 81 16.60 11.80 3.45
C ALA A 81 16.57 13.26 3.04
N THR A 82 17.49 13.67 2.16
CA THR A 82 17.53 15.02 1.61
C THR A 82 17.92 14.99 0.13
N GLY A 83 17.63 16.08 -0.58
CA GLY A 83 18.04 16.25 -1.97
C GLY A 83 17.52 15.14 -2.88
N PRO A 84 18.38 14.51 -3.70
CA PRO A 84 17.96 13.49 -4.67
C PRO A 84 17.28 12.25 -4.05
N THR A 85 17.70 11.80 -2.88
CA THR A 85 17.11 10.61 -2.22
C THR A 85 15.66 10.89 -1.81
N LEU A 86 15.40 12.04 -1.19
CA LEU A 86 14.04 12.44 -0.83
C LEU A 86 13.15 12.55 -2.08
N ALA A 87 13.67 13.14 -3.17
CA ALA A 87 12.93 13.25 -4.42
C ALA A 87 12.59 11.89 -5.03
N LEU A 88 13.51 10.92 -4.96
CA LEU A 88 13.29 9.54 -5.41
C LEU A 88 12.20 8.86 -4.57
N GLU A 89 12.26 8.97 -3.25
CA GLU A 89 11.29 8.36 -2.35
C GLU A 89 9.88 8.92 -2.55
N CYS A 90 9.75 10.25 -2.69
CA CYS A 90 8.47 10.85 -3.06
C CYS A 90 7.94 10.31 -4.39
N ALA A 91 8.81 10.17 -5.41
CA ALA A 91 8.41 9.65 -6.71
C ALA A 91 7.98 8.18 -6.67
N ILE A 92 8.63 7.36 -5.83
CA ILE A 92 8.22 5.96 -5.59
C ILE A 92 6.82 5.92 -4.97
N GLU A 93 6.58 6.71 -3.93
CA GLU A 93 5.28 6.76 -3.25
C GLU A 93 4.16 7.29 -4.14
N ASP A 94 4.44 8.30 -4.97
CA ASP A 94 3.46 8.80 -5.95
C ASP A 94 3.13 7.75 -7.02
N ALA A 95 4.11 6.96 -7.47
CA ALA A 95 3.88 5.85 -8.39
C ALA A 95 3.01 4.76 -7.76
N GLN A 96 3.32 4.35 -6.52
CA GLN A 96 2.52 3.37 -5.77
C GLN A 96 1.05 3.82 -5.62
N ALA A 97 0.83 5.08 -5.25
CA ALA A 97 -0.52 5.63 -5.10
C ALA A 97 -1.28 5.67 -6.44
N ALA A 98 -0.58 5.98 -7.55
CA ALA A 98 -1.17 5.99 -8.88
C ALA A 98 -1.54 4.57 -9.33
N ASP A 99 -0.67 3.58 -9.11
CA ASP A 99 -0.92 2.17 -9.44
C ASP A 99 -2.11 1.63 -8.62
N PHE A 100 -2.15 1.91 -7.31
CA PHE A 100 -3.27 1.54 -6.46
C PHE A 100 -4.60 2.16 -6.94
N ALA A 101 -4.61 3.46 -7.25
CA ALA A 101 -5.79 4.12 -7.78
C ALA A 101 -6.24 3.54 -9.11
N HIS A 102 -5.30 3.17 -10.00
CA HIS A 102 -5.60 2.50 -11.25
C HIS A 102 -6.26 1.13 -11.00
N ASP A 103 -5.74 0.33 -10.08
CA ASP A 103 -6.27 -1.00 -9.76
C ASP A 103 -7.67 -0.94 -9.16
N VAL A 104 -7.92 0.01 -8.24
CA VAL A 104 -9.26 0.26 -7.70
C VAL A 104 -10.25 0.60 -8.83
N LYS A 105 -9.86 1.49 -9.75
CA LYS A 105 -10.71 1.87 -10.89
C LYS A 105 -10.91 0.74 -11.90
N ARG A 106 -9.92 -0.14 -12.07
CA ARG A 106 -10.07 -1.37 -12.86
C ARG A 106 -11.09 -2.31 -12.26
N GLN A 107 -11.06 -2.49 -10.93
CA GLN A 107 -12.04 -3.32 -10.23
C GLN A 107 -13.46 -2.74 -10.33
N GLU A 108 -13.63 -1.44 -10.07
CA GLU A 108 -14.92 -0.75 -10.21
C GLU A 108 -15.48 -0.88 -11.64
N LEU A 109 -14.63 -0.73 -12.66
CA LEU A 109 -15.03 -0.93 -14.06
C LEU A 109 -15.48 -2.38 -14.30
N ALA A 110 -14.75 -3.36 -13.78
CA ALA A 110 -15.09 -4.77 -13.93
C ALA A 110 -16.44 -5.11 -13.28
N GLU A 111 -16.73 -4.55 -12.11
CA GLU A 111 -18.03 -4.68 -11.44
C GLU A 111 -19.14 -4.03 -12.26
N ALA A 112 -18.96 -2.78 -12.72
CA ALA A 112 -19.93 -2.09 -13.56
C ALA A 112 -20.21 -2.83 -14.89
N MET A 113 -19.21 -3.49 -15.48
CA MET A 113 -19.40 -4.35 -16.65
C MET A 113 -20.28 -5.56 -16.35
N ARG A 114 -20.12 -6.20 -15.19
CA ARG A 114 -20.95 -7.34 -14.77
C ARG A 114 -22.38 -6.89 -14.46
N ASP A 115 -22.54 -5.75 -13.79
CA ASP A 115 -23.84 -5.17 -13.48
C ASP A 115 -24.61 -4.79 -14.74
N ALA A 116 -23.95 -4.15 -15.72
CA ALA A 116 -24.58 -3.80 -16.99
C ALA A 116 -25.01 -5.04 -17.80
N ARG A 117 -24.32 -6.17 -17.63
CA ARG A 117 -24.76 -7.44 -18.21
C ARG A 117 -25.97 -8.01 -17.48
N GLU A 118 -25.91 -8.05 -16.15
CA GLU A 118 -26.91 -8.71 -15.31
C GLU A 118 -28.22 -7.93 -15.22
N PHE A 119 -28.15 -6.62 -14.98
CA PHE A 119 -29.31 -5.79 -14.67
C PHE A 119 -29.84 -5.01 -15.88
N ASP A 120 -28.95 -4.57 -16.79
CA ASP A 120 -29.37 -3.85 -18.01
C ASP A 120 -29.54 -4.79 -19.22
N GLY A 121 -29.18 -6.07 -19.08
CA GLY A 121 -29.29 -7.08 -20.14
C GLY A 121 -28.41 -6.78 -21.37
N LEU A 122 -27.33 -6.01 -21.21
CA LEU A 122 -26.42 -5.73 -22.31
C LEU A 122 -25.67 -7.01 -22.71
N SER A 123 -25.54 -7.23 -24.02
CA SER A 123 -24.70 -8.32 -24.53
C SER A 123 -23.21 -8.03 -24.33
N ASP A 124 -22.41 -9.08 -24.17
CA ASP A 124 -20.95 -8.97 -24.01
C ASP A 124 -20.30 -8.12 -25.10
N ARG A 125 -20.76 -8.24 -26.35
CA ARG A 125 -20.26 -7.43 -27.48
C ARG A 125 -20.55 -5.93 -27.33
N ASN A 126 -21.71 -5.58 -26.76
CA ASN A 126 -22.05 -4.17 -26.51
C ASN A 126 -21.17 -3.60 -25.40
N ILE A 127 -20.94 -4.38 -24.35
CA ILE A 127 -20.06 -4.02 -23.23
C ILE A 127 -18.60 -3.89 -23.72
N GLU A 128 -18.07 -4.89 -24.43
CA GLU A 128 -16.74 -4.86 -25.06
C GLU A 128 -16.55 -3.60 -25.91
N HIS A 129 -17.56 -3.25 -26.72
CA HIS A 129 -17.50 -2.06 -27.56
C HIS A 129 -17.38 -0.78 -26.72
N ARG A 130 -18.11 -0.67 -25.61
CA ARG A 130 -18.10 0.53 -24.75
C ARG A 130 -16.76 0.72 -24.04
N VAL A 131 -16.12 -0.35 -23.60
CA VAL A 131 -14.86 -0.29 -22.84
C VAL A 131 -13.60 -0.31 -23.70
N ARG A 132 -13.72 -0.45 -25.03
CA ARG A 132 -12.60 -0.69 -25.98
C ARG A 132 -11.42 0.30 -25.94
N PHE A 133 -11.60 1.50 -25.40
CA PHE A 133 -10.55 2.52 -25.33
C PHE A 133 -9.82 2.55 -24.00
N VAL A 134 -10.34 1.85 -22.99
CA VAL A 134 -9.77 1.81 -21.63
C VAL A 134 -9.39 0.40 -21.21
N LEU A 135 -9.93 -0.62 -21.89
CA LEU A 135 -9.73 -2.03 -21.60
C LEU A 135 -9.38 -2.80 -22.87
N ASN A 136 -8.41 -3.71 -22.77
CA ASN A 136 -8.11 -4.61 -23.88
C ASN A 136 -9.31 -5.56 -24.11
N PRO A 137 -9.71 -5.83 -25.37
CA PRO A 137 -10.80 -6.76 -25.66
C PRO A 137 -10.70 -8.14 -25.00
N ASN A 138 -9.50 -8.70 -24.86
CA ASN A 138 -9.31 -10.00 -24.20
C ASN A 138 -9.54 -9.91 -22.69
N GLU A 139 -9.11 -8.81 -22.07
CA GLU A 139 -9.33 -8.54 -20.65
C GLU A 139 -10.82 -8.31 -20.36
N ALA A 140 -11.50 -7.59 -21.25
CA ALA A 140 -12.95 -7.39 -21.18
C ALA A 140 -13.73 -8.71 -21.19
N ARG A 141 -13.36 -9.63 -22.09
CA ARG A 141 -13.95 -10.98 -22.16
C ARG A 141 -13.68 -11.80 -20.92
N SER A 142 -12.43 -11.77 -20.43
CA SER A 142 -12.07 -12.48 -19.21
C SER A 142 -12.89 -12.01 -18.00
N ILE A 143 -13.17 -10.71 -17.89
CA ILE A 143 -13.98 -10.12 -16.80
C ILE A 143 -15.44 -10.55 -16.87
N LEU A 144 -16.00 -10.59 -18.07
CA LEU A 144 -17.36 -11.08 -18.32
C LEU A 144 -17.42 -12.61 -18.14
N GLY A 145 -16.29 -13.30 -18.26
CA GLY A 145 -16.20 -14.76 -18.27
C GLY A 145 -16.48 -15.24 -19.68
N ASP A 146 -15.52 -15.95 -20.28
CA ASP A 146 -15.62 -16.46 -21.65
C ASP A 146 -16.96 -17.14 -21.85
N GLY A 147 -17.81 -16.51 -22.68
CA GLY A 147 -19.17 -16.93 -22.94
C GLY A 147 -19.26 -18.42 -23.27
N LYS A 148 -19.69 -19.21 -22.29
CA LYS A 148 -20.39 -20.47 -22.53
C LYS A 148 -21.88 -20.15 -22.49
N GLY A 149 -22.36 -19.58 -23.59
CA GLY A 149 -23.77 -19.42 -23.94
C GLY A 149 -23.93 -19.74 -25.42
#